data_AF-A0A8T8E835-F1
#
_entry.id   AF-A0A8T8E835-F1
#
_cell.length_a   1.000
_cell.length_b   1.000
_cell.length_c   1.000
_cell.angle_alpha   90.00
_cell.angle_beta   90.00
_cell.angle_gamma   90.00
#
_symmetry.space_group_name_H-M   'P 1'
#
loop_
_entity.id
_entity.type
_entity.pdbx_description
1 polymer ?
#
loop_
_entity_poly.entity_id
_entity_poly.type
_entity_poly.pdbx_seq_one_letter_code
_entity_poly.pdbx_strand_id
1 'polypeptide(L)'
;MAPTITRIESCEFQYPLEDVGTDRNGFNLVYEPGETTRRKLFGIKIHTDAGFTGEYVGGNSPGAAQINMFADYLVGENPLERKKHWSEINKIHGWGGSDASRNLDCEIASIETIDEQGRVEVPDGPGLGVDYDWEYIEEHRTGDLHVYE
;
A
#
# COMPACT_ATOMS: atom_id res chain seq x y z
N MET A 1 19.68 10.37 -15.93
CA MET A 1 18.79 9.35 -16.52
C MET A 1 17.55 9.29 -15.65
N ALA A 2 16.40 8.92 -16.22
CA ALA A 2 15.24 8.64 -15.39
C ALA A 2 15.50 7.34 -14.59
N PRO A 3 15.06 7.26 -13.32
CA PRO A 3 15.23 6.04 -12.55
C PRO A 3 14.46 4.89 -13.20
N THR A 4 14.87 3.66 -12.92
CA THR A 4 14.16 2.43 -13.29
C THR A 4 13.85 1.62 -12.05
N ILE A 5 12.69 0.97 -12.04
CA ILE A 5 12.34 0.01 -10.98
C ILE A 5 13.19 -1.24 -11.17
N THR A 6 13.95 -1.62 -10.14
CA THR A 6 14.84 -2.78 -10.19
C THR A 6 14.29 -3.98 -9.46
N ARG A 7 13.42 -3.75 -8.46
CA ARG A 7 12.87 -4.81 -7.62
C ARG A 7 11.61 -4.36 -6.92
N ILE A 8 10.63 -5.25 -6.81
CA ILE A 8 9.43 -5.04 -5.99
C ILE A 8 9.38 -6.14 -4.94
N GLU A 9 9.14 -5.78 -3.70
CA GLU A 9 8.95 -6.69 -2.57
C GLU A 9 7.54 -6.55 -2.02
N SER A 10 6.91 -7.66 -1.67
CA SER A 10 5.61 -7.70 -0.98
C SER A 10 5.67 -8.73 0.15
N CYS A 11 5.26 -8.33 1.35
CA CYS A 11 5.19 -9.20 2.52
C CYS A 11 3.85 -9.07 3.25
N GLU A 12 3.26 -10.19 3.67
CA GLU A 12 2.11 -10.20 4.57
C GLU A 12 2.62 -10.15 6.02
N PHE A 13 2.05 -9.27 6.84
CA PHE A 13 2.30 -9.23 8.28
C PHE A 13 1.00 -9.04 9.05
N GLN A 14 1.04 -9.30 10.35
CA GLN A 14 -0.12 -9.15 11.23
C GLN A 14 0.22 -8.35 12.49
N TYR A 15 -0.76 -7.60 13.00
CA TYR A 15 -0.64 -6.88 14.26
C TYR A 15 -1.97 -6.90 15.04
N PRO A 16 -1.93 -6.82 16.38
CA PRO A 16 -3.13 -6.75 17.19
C PRO A 16 -3.76 -5.35 17.13
N LEU A 17 -5.08 -5.30 17.10
CA LEU A 17 -5.88 -4.10 17.34
C LEU A 17 -6.75 -4.34 18.58
N GLU A 18 -6.41 -3.66 19.67
CA GLU A 18 -7.15 -3.72 20.94
C GLU A 18 -8.45 -2.91 20.85
N ASP A 19 -9.48 -3.37 21.57
CA ASP A 19 -10.83 -2.80 21.59
C ASP A 19 -11.49 -2.70 20.20
N VAL A 20 -11.10 -3.60 19.29
CA VAL A 20 -11.59 -3.65 17.91
C VAL A 20 -12.08 -5.05 17.59
N GLY A 21 -13.32 -5.11 17.11
CA GLY A 21 -13.99 -6.30 16.58
C GLY A 21 -14.40 -6.13 15.12
N THR A 22 -15.26 -7.03 14.65
CA THR A 22 -15.86 -6.96 13.31
C THR A 22 -17.38 -6.84 13.40
N ASP A 23 -17.97 -6.10 12.46
CA ASP A 23 -19.42 -6.03 12.33
C ASP A 23 -20.05 -7.42 12.11
N ARG A 24 -21.39 -7.49 12.16
CA ARG A 24 -22.14 -8.75 11.92
C ARG A 24 -21.76 -9.43 10.60
N ASN A 25 -21.32 -8.66 9.60
CA ASN A 25 -20.96 -9.17 8.28
C ASN A 25 -19.52 -9.71 8.25
N GLY A 26 -18.70 -9.41 9.27
CA GLY A 26 -17.34 -9.90 9.43
C GLY A 26 -16.28 -9.14 8.62
N PHE A 27 -16.61 -7.94 8.09
CA PHE A 27 -15.72 -7.21 7.19
C PHE A 27 -15.38 -5.79 7.68
N ASN A 28 -16.34 -5.09 8.29
CA ASN A 28 -16.10 -3.73 8.76
C ASN A 28 -15.53 -3.77 10.18
N LEU A 29 -14.50 -2.97 10.43
CA LEU A 29 -13.98 -2.80 11.79
C LEU A 29 -14.93 -1.96 12.61
N VAL A 30 -15.20 -2.41 13.83
CA VAL A 30 -16.04 -1.70 14.80
C VAL A 30 -15.35 -1.67 16.14
N TYR A 31 -15.58 -0.60 16.90
CA TYR A 31 -15.13 -0.52 18.27
C TYR A 31 -15.88 -1.56 19.12
N GLU A 32 -15.14 -2.45 19.75
CA GLU A 32 -15.66 -3.53 20.60
C GLU A 32 -14.75 -3.70 21.83
N PRO A 33 -15.10 -3.06 22.97
CA PRO A 33 -14.27 -3.06 24.17
C PRO A 33 -13.92 -4.47 24.66
N GLY A 34 -12.64 -4.72 24.93
CA GLY A 34 -12.12 -5.99 25.44
C GLY A 34 -11.87 -7.06 24.37
N GLU A 35 -12.25 -6.82 23.12
CA GLU A 35 -11.91 -7.70 22.00
C GLU A 35 -10.57 -7.28 21.37
N THR A 36 -9.77 -8.24 20.89
CA THR A 36 -8.55 -7.96 20.14
C THR A 36 -8.56 -8.67 18.81
N THR A 37 -8.74 -7.91 17.74
CA THR A 37 -8.69 -8.43 16.37
C THR A 37 -7.25 -8.42 15.85
N ARG A 38 -6.79 -9.53 15.26
CA ARG A 38 -5.49 -9.56 14.54
C ARG A 38 -5.71 -9.13 13.09
N ARG A 39 -5.23 -7.94 12.75
CA ARG A 39 -5.34 -7.41 11.40
C ARG A 39 -4.15 -7.86 10.57
N LYS A 40 -4.42 -8.31 9.35
CA LYS A 40 -3.41 -8.60 8.33
C LYS A 40 -3.36 -7.48 7.31
N LEU A 41 -2.15 -7.03 6.99
CA LEU A 41 -1.86 -6.06 5.94
C LEU A 41 -0.64 -6.52 5.15
N PHE A 42 -0.36 -5.81 4.07
CA PHE A 42 0.83 -6.03 3.24
C PHE A 42 1.77 -4.82 3.32
N GLY A 43 3.05 -5.09 3.49
CA GLY A 43 4.13 -4.13 3.29
C GLY A 43 4.72 -4.31 1.89
N ILE A 44 4.86 -3.20 1.16
CA ILE A 44 5.41 -3.15 -0.19
C ILE A 44 6.63 -2.25 -0.21
N LYS A 45 7.73 -2.72 -0.82
CA LYS A 45 8.91 -1.91 -1.14
C LYS A 45 9.16 -1.94 -2.65
N ILE A 46 9.42 -0.78 -3.25
CA ILE A 46 9.78 -0.63 -4.66
C ILE A 46 11.17 -0.01 -4.72
N HIS A 47 12.15 -0.76 -5.20
CA HIS A 47 13.54 -0.32 -5.31
C HIS A 47 13.83 0.22 -6.71
N THR A 48 14.72 1.21 -6.76
CA THR A 48 15.15 1.83 -8.01
C THR A 48 16.66 1.83 -8.18
N ASP A 49 17.13 1.91 -9.43
CA ASP A 49 18.54 2.04 -9.79
C ASP A 49 19.20 3.33 -9.28
N ALA A 50 18.41 4.35 -8.97
CA ALA A 50 18.84 5.62 -8.39
C ALA A 50 19.07 5.56 -6.87
N GLY A 51 18.83 4.39 -6.24
CA GLY A 51 19.03 4.17 -4.81
C GLY A 51 17.88 4.65 -3.92
N PHE A 52 16.75 5.05 -4.51
CA PHE A 52 15.53 5.39 -3.77
C PHE A 52 14.62 4.16 -3.64
N THR A 53 13.95 4.04 -2.49
CA THR A 53 12.92 3.04 -2.24
C THR A 53 11.59 3.73 -1.96
N GLY A 54 10.55 3.32 -2.68
CA GLY A 54 9.17 3.67 -2.37
C GLY A 54 8.56 2.62 -1.44
N GLU A 55 7.79 3.07 -0.46
CA GLU A 55 7.27 2.21 0.62
C GLU A 55 5.77 2.42 0.78
N TYR A 56 5.04 1.34 1.03
CA TYR A 56 3.60 1.39 1.27
C TYR A 56 3.17 0.25 2.19
N VAL A 57 2.32 0.56 3.18
CA VAL A 57 1.67 -0.44 4.03
C VAL A 57 0.16 -0.30 3.89
N GLY A 58 -0.50 -1.42 3.57
CA GLY A 58 -1.94 -1.43 3.42
C GLY A 58 -2.45 -2.62 2.62
N GLY A 59 -3.62 -2.44 2.03
CA GLY A 59 -4.28 -3.46 1.21
C GLY A 59 -4.83 -4.65 2.01
N ASN A 60 -5.51 -5.54 1.30
CA ASN A 60 -6.01 -6.82 1.79
C ASN A 60 -5.46 -7.96 0.91
N SER A 61 -5.64 -9.21 1.31
CA SER A 61 -5.09 -10.35 0.57
C SER A 61 -5.53 -10.41 -0.90
N PRO A 62 -6.80 -10.13 -1.28
CA PRO A 62 -7.18 -10.04 -2.68
C PRO A 62 -6.45 -8.93 -3.46
N GLY A 63 -6.30 -7.74 -2.88
CA GLY A 63 -5.57 -6.63 -3.49
C GLY A 63 -4.09 -6.93 -3.66
N ALA A 64 -3.45 -7.54 -2.66
CA ALA A 64 -2.04 -7.93 -2.75
C ALA A 64 -1.81 -9.02 -3.80
N ALA A 65 -2.75 -9.96 -3.97
CA ALA A 65 -2.65 -11.00 -4.99
C ALA A 65 -2.64 -10.42 -6.42
N GLN A 66 -3.27 -9.25 -6.64
CA GLN A 66 -3.30 -8.58 -7.94
C GLN A 66 -1.93 -8.06 -8.37
N ILE A 67 -1.02 -7.81 -7.42
CA ILE A 67 0.35 -7.36 -7.72
C ILE A 67 1.03 -8.34 -8.68
N ASN A 68 0.81 -9.65 -8.50
CA ASN A 68 1.35 -10.69 -9.38
C ASN A 68 0.93 -10.52 -10.85
N MET A 69 -0.15 -9.79 -11.14
CA MET A 69 -0.64 -9.60 -12.52
C MET A 69 0.16 -8.54 -13.29
N PHE A 70 0.85 -7.63 -12.60
CA PHE A 70 1.50 -6.46 -13.23
C PHE A 70 2.88 -6.12 -12.68
N ALA A 71 3.39 -6.80 -11.65
CA ALA A 71 4.71 -6.53 -11.11
C ALA A 71 5.82 -6.71 -12.15
N ASP A 72 5.78 -7.79 -12.93
CA ASP A 72 6.75 -8.05 -14.01
C ASP A 72 6.72 -6.96 -15.11
N TYR A 73 5.58 -6.29 -15.30
CA TYR A 73 5.48 -5.14 -16.21
C TYR A 73 6.15 -3.89 -15.63
N LEU A 74 6.05 -3.69 -14.31
CA LEU A 74 6.61 -2.51 -13.65
C LEU A 74 8.13 -2.59 -13.50
N VAL A 75 8.69 -3.78 -13.33
CA VAL A 75 10.15 -3.95 -13.27
C VAL A 75 10.78 -3.52 -14.60
N GLY A 76 11.80 -2.66 -14.52
CA GLY A 76 12.45 -2.03 -15.67
C GLY A 76 11.81 -0.72 -16.14
N GLU A 77 10.63 -0.36 -15.66
CA GLU A 77 9.95 0.89 -16.04
C GLU A 77 10.35 2.08 -15.16
N ASN A 78 10.12 3.30 -15.67
CA ASN A 78 10.38 4.54 -14.93
C ASN A 78 9.29 4.78 -13.87
N PRO A 79 9.59 4.78 -12.56
CA PRO A 79 8.58 4.91 -11.49
C PRO A 79 7.85 6.26 -11.48
N LEU A 80 8.40 7.29 -12.14
CA LEU A 80 7.78 8.62 -12.20
C LEU A 80 6.67 8.73 -13.25
N GLU A 81 6.56 7.76 -14.18
CA GLU A 81 5.50 7.68 -15.18
C GLU A 81 4.18 7.15 -14.59
N ARG A 82 3.81 7.61 -13.38
CA ARG A 82 2.70 7.08 -12.57
C ARG A 82 1.37 7.00 -13.33
N LYS A 83 1.07 8.01 -14.16
CA LYS A 83 -0.16 8.04 -14.97
C LYS A 83 -0.19 6.96 -16.05
N LYS A 84 0.96 6.69 -16.69
CA LYS A 84 1.11 5.60 -17.66
C LYS A 84 0.87 4.27 -16.96
N HIS A 85 1.56 4.04 -15.84
CA HIS A 85 1.44 2.80 -15.07
C HIS A 85 0.03 2.54 -14.60
N TRP A 86 -0.64 3.57 -14.06
CA TRP A 86 -2.03 3.46 -13.63
C TRP A 86 -2.97 3.10 -14.79
N SER A 87 -2.76 3.71 -15.97
CA SER A 87 -3.54 3.40 -17.18
C SER A 87 -3.34 1.95 -17.63
N GLU A 88 -2.10 1.47 -17.69
CA GLU A 88 -1.80 0.10 -18.11
C GLU A 88 -2.28 -0.94 -17.08
N ILE A 89 -2.07 -0.69 -15.78
CA ILE A 89 -2.57 -1.58 -14.71
C ILE A 89 -4.10 -1.71 -14.78
N ASN A 90 -4.84 -0.62 -14.99
CA ASN A 90 -6.29 -0.71 -15.13
C ASN A 90 -6.75 -1.52 -16.34
N LYS A 91 -6.00 -1.45 -17.45
CA LYS A 91 -6.24 -2.28 -18.63
C LYS A 91 -5.96 -3.76 -18.33
N ILE A 92 -4.82 -4.06 -17.69
CA ILE A 92 -4.40 -5.41 -17.31
C ILE A 92 -5.40 -6.03 -16.31
N HIS A 93 -5.78 -5.26 -15.30
CA HIS A 93 -6.64 -5.70 -14.21
C HIS A 93 -8.13 -5.79 -14.60
N GLY A 94 -8.52 -5.21 -15.74
CA GLY A 94 -9.90 -5.26 -16.25
C GLY A 94 -10.89 -4.36 -15.53
N TRP A 95 -10.42 -3.42 -14.70
CA TRP A 95 -11.24 -2.43 -13.96
C TRP A 95 -11.51 -1.13 -14.76
N GLY A 96 -11.24 -1.15 -16.06
CA GLY A 96 -11.32 0.00 -16.97
C GLY A 96 -12.74 0.56 -17.17
N GLY A 97 -13.21 1.35 -16.21
CA GLY A 97 -14.13 2.46 -16.47
C GLY A 97 -13.37 3.63 -17.11
N SER A 98 -14.05 4.48 -17.88
CA SER A 98 -13.42 5.59 -18.61
C SER A 98 -12.69 6.56 -17.68
N ASP A 99 -11.56 7.09 -18.14
CA ASP A 99 -10.68 8.09 -17.49
C ASP A 99 -11.40 9.38 -17.00
N ALA A 100 -12.71 9.52 -17.22
CA ALA A 100 -13.45 10.75 -17.02
C ALA A 100 -13.97 10.98 -15.58
N SER A 101 -13.89 10.00 -14.68
CA SER A 101 -14.51 10.10 -13.34
C SER A 101 -13.59 9.91 -12.14
N ARG A 102 -12.29 9.67 -12.34
CA ARG A 102 -11.35 9.39 -11.25
C ARG A 102 -10.23 10.41 -11.21
N ASN A 103 -10.29 11.33 -10.26
CA ASN A 103 -9.19 12.26 -9.98
C ASN A 103 -8.14 11.55 -9.12
N LEU A 104 -7.03 11.18 -9.75
CA LEU A 104 -5.88 10.53 -9.09
C LEU A 104 -5.31 11.36 -7.91
N ASP A 105 -5.51 12.68 -7.93
CA ASP A 105 -4.96 13.59 -6.92
C ASP A 105 -5.63 13.42 -5.55
N CYS A 106 -6.85 12.86 -5.50
CA CYS A 106 -7.65 12.79 -4.26
C CYS A 106 -7.49 11.49 -3.47
N GLU A 107 -7.12 10.36 -4.08
CA GLU A 107 -7.20 9.04 -3.44
C GLU A 107 -5.95 8.65 -2.63
N ILE A 108 -4.87 9.43 -2.69
CA ILE A 108 -3.61 9.13 -1.99
C ILE A 108 -3.66 9.57 -0.51
N ALA A 109 -4.56 10.47 -0.11
CA ALA A 109 -4.53 11.09 1.22
C ALA A 109 -5.63 10.55 2.14
N SER A 110 -5.38 9.47 2.91
CA SER A 110 -6.20 9.14 4.09
C SER A 110 -5.71 7.88 4.82
N ILE A 111 -5.21 8.01 6.06
CA ILE A 111 -6.03 7.68 7.26
C ILE A 111 -5.30 7.67 8.64
N GLU A 112 -4.06 8.15 8.80
CA GLU A 112 -3.43 8.23 10.15
C GLU A 112 -2.81 9.60 10.51
N THR A 113 -3.23 10.68 9.85
CA THR A 113 -2.57 12.00 9.91
C THR A 113 -3.29 13.06 10.77
N ILE A 114 -4.30 12.67 11.56
CA ILE A 114 -5.19 13.61 12.24
C ILE A 114 -4.67 13.91 13.65
N ASP A 115 -4.32 15.18 13.91
CA ASP A 115 -3.94 15.65 15.25
C ASP A 115 -5.15 15.83 16.19
N GLU A 116 -4.88 16.13 17.48
CA GLU A 116 -5.92 16.35 18.50
C GLU A 116 -6.85 17.54 18.20
N GLN A 117 -6.49 18.41 17.26
CA GLN A 117 -7.29 19.54 16.80
C GLN A 117 -8.00 19.26 15.47
N GLY A 118 -7.94 18.02 14.97
CA GLY A 118 -8.58 17.58 13.73
C GLY A 118 -7.89 18.08 12.46
N ARG A 119 -6.60 18.41 12.53
CA ARG A 119 -5.81 18.91 11.40
C ARG A 119 -4.84 17.85 10.90
N VAL A 120 -4.44 18.01 9.63
CA VAL A 120 -3.44 17.19 8.97
C VAL A 120 -2.27 18.11 8.62
N GLU A 121 -1.10 17.84 9.20
CA GLU A 121 0.13 18.50 8.76
C GLU A 121 0.50 17.96 7.38
N VAL A 122 0.75 18.86 6.43
CA VAL A 122 1.15 18.48 5.08
C VAL A 122 2.67 18.25 5.10
N PRO A 123 3.16 17.07 4.72
CA PRO A 123 4.59 16.80 4.66
C PRO A 123 5.30 17.73 3.67
N ASP A 124 6.45 18.27 4.06
CA ASP A 124 7.34 19.02 3.15
C ASP A 124 8.16 18.09 2.24
N GLY A 125 8.26 16.79 2.60
CA GLY A 125 8.97 15.75 1.86
C GLY A 125 8.07 14.96 0.90
N PRO A 126 8.65 14.15 0.00
CA PRO A 126 7.88 13.28 -0.89
C PRO A 126 7.11 12.21 -0.09
N GLY A 127 5.88 11.92 -0.50
CA GLY A 127 5.01 10.91 0.11
C GLY A 127 4.00 11.50 1.09
N LEU A 128 3.41 10.65 1.93
CA LEU A 128 2.43 11.05 2.96
C LEU A 128 3.08 11.40 4.31
N GLY A 129 4.42 11.42 4.38
CA GLY A 129 5.16 11.70 5.61
C GLY A 129 4.94 10.64 6.70
N VAL A 130 4.61 9.41 6.31
CA VAL A 130 4.45 8.27 7.22
C VAL A 130 5.73 7.45 7.19
N ASP A 131 6.36 7.30 8.35
CA ASP A 131 7.46 6.38 8.54
C ASP A 131 6.92 5.02 8.99
N TYR A 132 7.29 3.96 8.27
CA TYR A 132 6.88 2.60 8.61
C TYR A 132 7.94 1.91 9.46
N ASP A 133 7.51 1.28 10.56
CA ASP A 133 8.38 0.41 11.36
C ASP A 133 8.60 -0.93 10.65
N TRP A 134 9.59 -0.95 9.76
CA TRP A 134 9.93 -2.14 8.99
C TRP A 134 10.51 -3.26 9.84
N GLU A 135 11.17 -2.94 10.95
CA GLU A 135 11.67 -3.96 11.88
C GLU A 135 10.49 -4.74 12.46
N TYR A 136 9.46 -4.02 12.94
CA TYR A 136 8.23 -4.62 13.41
C TYR A 136 7.52 -5.44 12.32
N ILE A 137 7.36 -4.87 11.11
CA ILE A 137 6.70 -5.54 9.98
C ILE A 137 7.43 -6.85 9.64
N GLU A 138 8.75 -6.83 9.57
CA GLU A 138 9.58 -7.99 9.22
C GLU A 138 9.58 -9.07 10.31
N GLU A 139 9.52 -8.67 11.59
CA GLU A 139 9.38 -9.57 12.75
C GLU A 139 8.00 -10.24 12.79
N HIS A 140 6.95 -9.53 12.36
CA HIS A 140 5.55 -9.97 12.45
C HIS A 140 4.99 -10.56 11.13
N ARG A 141 5.88 -10.94 10.20
CA ARG A 141 5.49 -11.58 8.93
C ARG A 141 4.71 -12.87 9.16
N THR A 142 3.67 -13.08 8.37
CA THR A 142 2.82 -14.28 8.41
C THR A 142 2.91 -15.15 7.17
N GLY A 143 3.65 -14.71 6.16
CA GLY A 143 3.88 -15.44 4.91
C GLY A 143 5.25 -15.15 4.31
N ASP A 144 5.49 -15.74 3.14
CA ASP A 144 6.74 -15.56 2.42
C ASP A 144 6.87 -14.13 1.86
N LEU A 145 8.11 -13.64 1.80
CA LEU A 145 8.45 -12.44 1.05
C LEU A 145 8.38 -12.78 -0.45
N HIS A 146 7.49 -12.12 -1.17
CA HIS A 146 7.45 -12.23 -2.62
C HIS A 146 8.32 -11.14 -3.24
N VAL A 147 9.18 -11.52 -4.19
CA VAL A 147 10.15 -10.64 -4.82
C VAL A 147 10.01 -10.75 -6.34
N TYR A 148 9.94 -9.61 -7.01
CA TYR A 148 9.90 -9.48 -8.47
C TYR A 148 11.16 -8.72 -8.92
N GLU A 149 11.90 -9.24 -9.90
CA GLU A 149 13.19 -8.74 -10.42
C GLU A 149 13.31 -8.91 -11.95
#